data_AF-A0A1C0BWQ8-F1
#
_entry.id   AF-A0A1C0BWQ8-F1
#
_cell.length_a   1.000
_cell.length_b   1.000
_cell.length_c   1.000
_cell.angle_alpha   90.00
_cell.angle_beta   90.00
_cell.angle_gamma   90.00
#
_symmetry.space_group_name_H-M   'P 1'
#
loop_
_entity.id
_entity.type
_entity.pdbx_description
1 polymer ?
#
loop_
_entity_poly.entity_id
_entity_poly.type
_entity_poly.pdbx_seq_one_letter_code
_entity_poly.pdbx_strand_id
1 'polypeptide(L)'
;MKYPILEIAQVPRGFKSSEAAYLVNFVFEGKENFATDELRESYINFIEREVHGLIESLHILYRPEIVQLDGQYFVLLKDNMDEYQVRDTIKKILGEVNQYTEGKVKVTAHLLMGLLLEQGKVISVFKSRKMGDPIFTSTEYANSVVEGMKPFDPKELSFVTPWQEFVMLHSKKTN
;
A
#
# COMPACT_ATOMS: atom_id res chain seq x y z
N MET A 1 -21.02 13.11 -0.32
CA MET A 1 -20.41 11.79 -0.10
C MET A 1 -19.61 11.84 1.20
N LYS A 2 -19.70 10.80 2.04
CA LYS A 2 -18.85 10.63 3.21
C LYS A 2 -17.61 9.84 2.80
N TYR A 3 -16.48 10.09 3.45
CA TYR A 3 -15.24 9.35 3.22
C TYR A 3 -14.90 8.53 4.45
N PRO A 4 -14.41 7.30 4.28
CA PRO A 4 -13.90 6.52 5.40
C PRO A 4 -12.73 7.23 6.06
N ILE A 5 -12.60 7.05 7.37
CA ILE A 5 -11.63 7.80 8.18
C ILE A 5 -10.39 6.94 8.42
N LEU A 6 -9.23 7.45 7.99
CA LEU A 6 -7.94 6.95 8.41
C LEU A 6 -7.42 7.84 9.56
N GLU A 7 -7.68 7.41 10.79
CA GLU A 7 -7.24 8.11 12.00
C GLU A 7 -5.83 7.65 12.38
N ILE A 8 -4.88 8.59 12.41
CA ILE A 8 -3.45 8.33 12.63
C ILE A 8 -2.90 9.25 13.72
N ALA A 9 -1.86 8.77 14.41
CA ALA A 9 -1.25 9.49 15.52
C ALA A 9 -0.71 10.87 15.08
N GLN A 10 -0.11 10.94 13.88
CA GLN A 10 0.40 12.18 13.31
C GLN A 10 0.23 12.15 11.79
N VAL A 11 -0.30 13.24 11.22
CA VAL A 11 -0.41 13.36 9.75
C VAL A 11 0.97 13.71 9.17
N PRO A 12 1.44 12.99 8.13
CA PRO A 12 2.77 13.21 7.57
C PRO A 12 2.90 14.58 6.89
N ARG A 13 4.15 15.00 6.68
CA ARG A 13 4.45 16.31 6.07
C ARG A 13 3.86 16.36 4.66
N GLY A 14 3.28 17.51 4.31
CA GLY A 14 2.60 17.68 3.02
C GLY A 14 1.11 17.34 3.04
N PHE A 15 0.62 16.59 4.05
CA PHE A 15 -0.79 16.34 4.28
C PHE A 15 -1.33 17.20 5.44
N LYS A 16 -2.64 17.38 5.50
CA LYS A 16 -3.36 18.09 6.56
C LYS A 16 -4.41 17.20 7.18
N SER A 17 -4.61 17.35 8.48
CA SER A 17 -5.76 16.73 9.13
C SER A 17 -7.07 17.21 8.50
N SER A 18 -7.99 16.26 8.38
CA SER A 18 -9.27 16.39 7.70
C SER A 18 -9.13 16.78 6.22
N GLU A 19 -8.04 16.37 5.58
CA GLU A 19 -7.84 16.40 4.12
C GLU A 19 -8.27 15.04 3.54
N ALA A 20 -8.86 15.06 2.35
CA ALA A 20 -9.12 13.83 1.62
C ALA A 20 -7.86 13.44 0.84
N ALA A 21 -7.52 12.16 0.86
CA ALA A 21 -6.38 11.61 0.14
C ALA A 21 -6.77 10.28 -0.49
N TYR A 22 -6.12 9.91 -1.58
CA TYR A 22 -6.14 8.54 -2.05
C TYR A 22 -5.30 7.68 -1.10
N LEU A 23 -5.84 6.53 -0.73
CA LEU A 23 -5.24 5.55 0.16
C LEU A 23 -5.00 4.29 -0.64
N VAL A 24 -3.76 3.78 -0.59
CA VAL A 24 -3.41 2.46 -1.12
C VAL A 24 -2.98 1.56 0.02
N ASN A 25 -3.56 0.38 0.11
CA ASN A 25 -3.17 -0.64 1.09
C ASN A 25 -3.01 -1.99 0.41
N PHE A 26 -2.02 -2.77 0.83
CA PHE A 26 -1.82 -4.14 0.40
C PHE A 26 -1.92 -5.05 1.62
N VAL A 27 -2.80 -6.05 1.54
CA VAL A 27 -2.99 -7.07 2.57
C VAL A 27 -2.37 -8.37 2.07
N PHE A 28 -1.35 -8.85 2.77
CA PHE A 28 -0.65 -10.09 2.46
C PHE A 28 -1.24 -11.24 3.29
N GLU A 29 -1.79 -12.24 2.62
CA GLU A 29 -2.39 -13.44 3.20
C GLU A 29 -1.59 -14.69 2.80
N GLY A 30 -1.51 -15.68 3.69
CA GLY A 30 -0.84 -16.95 3.40
C GLY A 30 0.69 -16.84 3.36
N LYS A 31 1.29 -15.86 4.06
CA LYS A 31 2.74 -15.63 4.10
C LYS A 31 3.50 -16.89 4.55
N GLU A 32 2.93 -17.64 5.47
CA GLU A 32 3.45 -18.91 6.01
C GLU A 32 3.62 -20.01 4.94
N ASN A 33 2.86 -19.97 3.85
CA ASN A 33 2.99 -20.95 2.77
C ASN A 33 4.25 -20.74 1.94
N PHE A 34 4.79 -19.51 1.93
CA PHE A 34 6.03 -19.15 1.25
C PHE A 34 7.21 -19.07 2.21
N ALA A 35 7.02 -18.54 3.42
CA ALA A 35 8.05 -18.35 4.43
C ALA A 35 8.47 -19.68 5.12
N THR A 36 8.97 -20.64 4.33
CA THR A 36 9.38 -21.97 4.80
C THR A 36 10.77 -22.01 5.43
N ASP A 37 11.53 -20.92 5.29
CA ASP A 37 12.89 -20.76 5.79
C ASP A 37 13.15 -19.27 6.09
N GLU A 38 14.20 -18.98 6.87
CA GLU A 38 14.54 -17.63 7.34
C GLU A 38 14.78 -16.63 6.19
N LEU A 39 15.29 -17.12 5.04
CA LEU A 39 15.59 -16.26 3.90
C LEU A 39 14.30 -15.85 3.17
N ARG A 40 13.36 -16.79 3.00
CA ARG A 40 12.03 -16.52 2.44
C ARG A 40 11.18 -15.68 3.38
N GLU A 41 11.29 -15.89 4.70
CA GLU A 41 10.65 -15.03 5.70
C GLU A 41 11.21 -13.59 5.62
N SER A 42 12.53 -13.46 5.52
CA SER A 42 13.18 -12.16 5.35
C SER A 42 12.73 -11.46 4.05
N TYR A 43 12.55 -12.22 2.98
CA TYR A 43 12.07 -11.68 1.71
C TYR A 43 10.61 -11.24 1.76
N ILE A 44 9.70 -12.01 2.36
CA ILE A 44 8.29 -11.60 2.44
C ILE A 44 8.13 -10.32 3.26
N ASN A 45 8.88 -10.20 4.36
CA ASN A 45 8.92 -8.99 5.18
C ASN A 45 9.57 -7.81 4.43
N PHE A 46 10.55 -8.09 3.56
CA PHE A 46 11.17 -7.08 2.71
C PHE A 46 10.18 -6.54 1.68
N ILE A 47 9.52 -7.41 0.90
CA ILE A 47 8.57 -6.97 -0.15
C ILE A 47 7.33 -6.30 0.44
N GLU A 48 6.84 -6.76 1.61
CA GLU A 48 5.72 -6.11 2.30
C GLU A 48 6.05 -4.65 2.68
N ARG A 49 7.31 -4.34 2.97
CA ARG A 49 7.74 -2.95 3.19
C ARG A 49 8.05 -2.23 1.89
N GLU A 50 8.67 -2.92 0.94
CA GLU A 50 9.12 -2.37 -0.34
C GLU A 50 7.95 -1.93 -1.21
N VAL A 51 6.89 -2.74 -1.32
CA VAL A 51 5.69 -2.44 -2.12
C VAL A 51 5.06 -1.11 -1.73
N HIS A 52 5.09 -0.79 -0.44
CA HIS A 52 4.62 0.50 0.06
C HIS A 52 5.60 1.64 -0.30
N GLY A 53 6.92 1.40 -0.28
CA GLY A 53 7.95 2.36 -0.73
C GLY A 53 8.08 2.52 -2.25
N LEU A 54 7.57 1.58 -3.05
CA LEU A 54 7.62 1.63 -4.51
C LEU A 54 6.54 2.53 -5.10
N ILE A 55 5.36 2.54 -4.47
CA ILE A 55 4.39 3.61 -4.76
C ILE A 55 5.02 4.96 -4.42
N GLU A 56 5.94 5.02 -3.44
CA GLU A 56 6.64 6.26 -3.13
C GLU A 56 7.53 6.77 -4.28
N SER A 57 8.35 5.88 -4.85
CA SER A 57 9.36 6.21 -5.85
C SER A 57 8.79 6.55 -7.23
N LEU A 58 7.63 6.00 -7.60
CA LEU A 58 7.00 6.25 -8.90
C LEU A 58 6.37 7.64 -9.02
N HIS A 59 6.07 8.27 -7.89
CA HIS A 59 5.35 9.52 -7.83
C HIS A 59 6.24 10.65 -7.31
N ILE A 60 7.45 10.78 -7.86
CA ILE A 60 8.43 11.84 -7.53
C ILE A 60 7.78 13.23 -7.50
N LEU A 61 6.76 13.46 -8.35
CA LEU A 61 5.99 14.71 -8.40
C LEU A 61 4.97 14.89 -7.26
N TYR A 62 4.49 13.80 -6.66
CA TYR A 62 3.32 13.82 -5.75
C TYR A 62 3.64 13.56 -4.28
N ARG A 63 4.91 13.30 -3.95
CA ARG A 63 5.42 13.11 -2.56
C ARG A 63 4.49 12.23 -1.71
N PRO A 64 4.27 10.98 -2.14
CA PRO A 64 3.59 9.97 -1.35
C PRO A 64 4.24 9.79 0.03
N GLU A 65 3.43 9.40 1.01
CA GLU A 65 3.87 9.16 2.38
C GLU A 65 3.27 7.84 2.88
N ILE A 66 4.07 7.02 3.56
CA ILE A 66 3.60 5.80 4.21
C ILE A 66 3.19 6.09 5.66
N VAL A 67 2.01 5.62 6.04
CA VAL A 67 1.53 5.61 7.43
C VAL A 67 1.14 4.20 7.84
N GLN A 68 1.14 3.94 9.14
CA GLN A 68 0.75 2.64 9.69
C GLN A 68 -0.48 2.81 10.60
N LEU A 69 -1.44 1.90 10.48
CA LEU A 69 -2.62 1.79 11.35
C LEU A 69 -2.88 0.31 11.63
N ASP A 70 -2.98 -0.06 12.90
CA ASP A 70 -3.26 -1.43 13.37
C ASP A 70 -2.41 -2.51 12.66
N GLY A 71 -1.11 -2.24 12.50
CA GLY A 71 -0.17 -3.16 11.86
C GLY A 71 -0.16 -3.13 10.33
N GLN A 72 -1.12 -2.46 9.68
CA GLN A 72 -1.20 -2.35 8.22
C GLN A 72 -0.63 -1.02 7.73
N TYR A 73 0.05 -1.06 6.58
CA TYR A 73 0.60 0.12 5.93
C TYR A 73 -0.39 0.72 4.94
N PHE A 74 -0.42 2.05 4.87
CA PHE A 74 -1.17 2.81 3.87
C PHE A 74 -0.21 3.75 3.17
N VAL A 75 -0.24 3.77 1.84
CA VAL A 75 0.41 4.80 1.04
C VAL A 75 -0.60 5.91 0.79
N LEU A 76 -0.25 7.12 1.20
CA LEU A 76 -1.05 8.31 1.01
C LEU A 76 -0.67 8.99 -0.29
N LEU A 77 -1.68 9.23 -1.13
CA LEU A 77 -1.55 9.88 -2.42
C LEU A 77 -2.44 11.13 -2.45
N LYS A 78 -1.94 12.22 -3.04
CA LYS A 78 -2.74 13.43 -3.22
C LYS A 78 -3.90 13.18 -4.18
N ASP A 79 -4.97 13.95 -4.03
CA ASP A 79 -6.21 13.81 -4.79
C ASP A 79 -6.09 14.16 -6.30
N ASN A 80 -4.97 14.78 -6.70
CA ASN A 80 -4.70 15.17 -8.09
C ASN A 80 -3.99 14.07 -8.92
N MET A 81 -4.05 12.83 -8.46
CA MET A 81 -3.38 11.68 -9.06
C MET A 81 -4.20 11.04 -10.18
N ASP A 82 -3.52 10.47 -11.18
CA ASP A 82 -4.16 9.66 -12.21
C ASP A 82 -4.48 8.27 -11.64
N GLU A 83 -5.73 8.08 -11.21
CA GLU A 83 -6.22 6.82 -10.65
C GLU A 83 -6.01 5.63 -11.59
N TYR A 84 -6.06 5.84 -12.91
CA TYR A 84 -5.84 4.75 -13.88
C TYR A 84 -4.40 4.26 -13.81
N GLN A 85 -3.42 5.18 -13.77
CA GLN A 85 -2.00 4.83 -13.62
C GLN A 85 -1.73 4.13 -12.29
N VAL A 86 -2.31 4.63 -11.19
CA VAL A 86 -2.16 4.01 -9.87
C VAL A 86 -2.72 2.58 -9.89
N ARG A 87 -3.92 2.37 -10.45
CA ARG A 87 -4.50 1.03 -10.60
C ARG A 87 -3.63 0.14 -11.47
N ASP A 88 -3.08 0.65 -12.57
CA ASP A 88 -2.22 -0.11 -13.47
C ASP A 88 -0.95 -0.60 -12.75
N THR A 89 -0.28 0.30 -12.03
CA THR A 89 0.88 -0.02 -11.19
C THR A 89 0.55 -1.05 -10.12
N ILE A 90 -0.55 -0.88 -9.39
CA ILE A 90 -1.01 -1.86 -8.40
C ILE A 90 -1.14 -3.24 -9.03
N LYS A 91 -1.77 -3.34 -10.21
CA LYS A 91 -1.94 -4.63 -10.91
C LYS A 91 -0.62 -5.26 -11.34
N LYS A 92 0.40 -4.46 -11.68
CA LYS A 92 1.76 -4.96 -11.98
C LYS A 92 2.44 -5.50 -10.73
N ILE A 93 2.39 -4.73 -9.63
CA ILE A 93 2.91 -5.15 -8.32
C ILE A 93 2.26 -6.48 -7.90
N LEU A 94 0.93 -6.61 -8.00
CA LEU A 94 0.22 -7.85 -7.68
C LEU A 94 0.73 -9.04 -8.53
N GLY A 95 0.97 -8.82 -9.82
CA GLY A 95 1.51 -9.83 -10.73
C GLY A 95 2.93 -10.26 -10.37
N GLU A 96 3.80 -9.31 -10.04
CA GLU A 96 5.18 -9.56 -9.62
C GLU A 96 5.26 -10.27 -8.28
N VAL A 97 4.49 -9.84 -7.27
CA VAL A 97 4.45 -10.54 -5.98
C VAL A 97 3.94 -11.96 -6.18
N ASN A 98 2.88 -12.16 -6.97
CA ASN A 98 2.40 -13.50 -7.28
C ASN A 98 3.47 -14.35 -7.97
N GLN A 99 4.20 -13.79 -8.93
CA GLN A 99 5.30 -14.49 -9.61
C GLN A 99 6.44 -14.85 -8.65
N TYR A 100 6.94 -13.88 -7.88
CA TYR A 100 8.11 -14.08 -7.02
C TYR A 100 7.82 -14.86 -5.75
N THR A 101 6.55 -14.96 -5.35
CA THR A 101 6.11 -15.84 -4.26
C THR A 101 5.58 -17.18 -4.78
N GLU A 102 5.75 -17.49 -6.07
CA GLU A 102 5.31 -18.74 -6.70
C GLU A 102 3.80 -19.01 -6.52
N GLY A 103 2.99 -17.95 -6.42
CA GLY A 103 1.56 -18.00 -6.15
C GLY A 103 1.17 -18.47 -4.74
N LYS A 104 2.13 -18.58 -3.81
CA LYS A 104 1.90 -19.06 -2.44
C LYS A 104 1.38 -17.97 -1.51
N VAL A 105 1.62 -16.70 -1.84
CA VAL A 105 1.11 -15.55 -1.08
C VAL A 105 0.03 -14.86 -1.88
N LYS A 106 -1.14 -14.69 -1.26
CA LYS A 106 -2.24 -13.92 -1.85
C LYS A 106 -2.13 -12.49 -1.37
N VAL A 107 -2.09 -11.54 -2.30
CA VAL A 107 -2.10 -10.11 -1.98
C VAL A 107 -3.40 -9.49 -2.47
N THR A 108 -4.10 -8.82 -1.57
CA THR A 108 -5.29 -8.02 -1.88
C THR A 108 -4.92 -6.55 -1.80
N ALA A 109 -5.14 -5.79 -2.87
CA ALA A 109 -4.87 -4.35 -2.89
C ALA A 109 -6.16 -3.55 -2.82
N HIS A 110 -6.14 -2.47 -2.04
CA HIS A 110 -7.24 -1.53 -1.86
C HIS A 110 -6.83 -0.16 -2.41
N LEU A 111 -7.70 0.47 -3.19
CA LEU A 111 -7.54 1.86 -3.66
C LEU A 111 -8.85 2.62 -3.48
N LEU A 112 -8.83 3.65 -2.64
CA LEU A 112 -9.99 4.49 -2.34
C LEU A 112 -9.59 5.89 -1.90
N MET A 113 -10.54 6.82 -1.92
CA MET A 113 -10.41 8.09 -1.20
C MET A 113 -10.83 7.93 0.26
N GLY A 114 -10.02 8.44 1.18
CA GLY A 114 -10.33 8.52 2.61
C GLY A 114 -10.03 9.90 3.18
N LEU A 115 -10.60 10.20 4.35
CA LEU A 115 -10.26 11.38 5.13
C LEU A 115 -9.17 11.04 6.15
N LEU A 116 -8.06 11.79 6.09
CA LEU A 116 -7.01 11.70 7.09
C LEU A 116 -7.44 12.42 8.36
N LEU A 117 -7.31 11.80 9.52
CA LEU A 117 -7.57 12.45 10.79
C LEU A 117 -6.38 12.29 11.72
N GLU A 118 -5.86 13.39 12.24
CA GLU A 118 -4.85 13.36 13.29
C GLU A 118 -5.52 13.20 14.65
N GLN A 119 -5.08 12.21 15.43
CA GLN A 119 -5.61 11.95 16.76
C GLN A 119 -5.56 13.19 17.65
N GLY A 120 -6.65 13.45 18.37
CA GLY A 120 -6.76 14.60 19.29
C GLY A 120 -6.93 15.97 18.61
N LYS A 121 -6.99 16.05 17.28
CA LYS A 121 -7.18 17.32 16.57
C LYS A 121 -8.66 17.65 16.41
N VAL A 122 -9.03 18.89 16.74
CA VAL A 122 -10.42 19.37 16.58
C VAL A 122 -10.80 19.47 15.10
N ILE A 123 -11.89 18.81 14.73
CA ILE A 123 -12.44 18.83 13.38
C ILE A 123 -13.51 19.92 13.30
N SER A 124 -13.43 20.77 12.26
CA SER A 124 -14.47 21.78 12.06
C SER A 124 -15.82 21.12 11.73
N VAL A 125 -16.91 21.74 12.18
CA VAL A 125 -18.29 21.27 11.95
C VAL A 125 -18.61 21.09 10.46
N PHE A 126 -17.97 21.87 9.58
CA PHE A 126 -18.13 21.71 8.13
C PHE A 126 -17.47 20.44 7.60
N LYS A 127 -16.31 20.07 8.13
CA LYS A 127 -15.57 18.88 7.71
C LYS A 127 -16.14 17.59 8.31
N SER A 128 -16.76 17.64 9.50
CA SER A 128 -17.42 16.47 10.09
C SER A 128 -18.56 15.92 9.25
N ARG A 129 -19.20 16.75 8.43
CA ARG A 129 -20.24 16.30 7.48
C ARG A 129 -19.72 15.35 6.39
N LYS A 130 -18.40 15.39 6.12
CA LYS A 130 -17.74 14.53 5.14
C LYS A 130 -17.18 13.25 5.77
N MET A 131 -17.25 13.10 7.10
CA MET A 131 -16.73 11.92 7.79
C MET A 131 -17.71 10.74 7.69
N GLY A 132 -17.17 9.60 7.26
CA GLY A 132 -17.81 8.29 7.27
C GLY A 132 -17.35 7.45 8.45
N ASP A 133 -17.38 6.14 8.27
CA ASP A 133 -16.97 5.18 9.29
C ASP A 133 -15.43 5.02 9.32
N PRO A 134 -14.86 4.50 10.42
CA PRO A 134 -13.44 4.12 10.46
C PRO A 134 -13.07 3.18 9.29
N ILE A 135 -11.86 3.34 8.75
CA ILE A 135 -11.42 2.72 7.48
C ILE A 135 -11.72 1.23 7.42
N PHE A 136 -11.31 0.44 8.42
CA PHE A 136 -11.45 -1.02 8.42
C PHE A 136 -12.89 -1.52 8.61
N THR A 137 -13.79 -0.68 9.10
CA THR A 137 -15.21 -1.00 9.27
C THR A 137 -16.09 -0.42 8.16
N SER A 138 -15.51 0.36 7.24
CA SER A 138 -16.24 1.08 6.20
C SER A 138 -16.60 0.18 5.02
N THR A 139 -17.79 0.41 4.45
CA THR A 139 -18.23 -0.29 3.23
C THR A 139 -17.39 0.13 2.02
N GLU A 140 -16.93 1.39 1.99
CA GLU A 140 -16.03 1.91 0.96
C GLU A 140 -14.70 1.14 0.93
N TYR A 141 -14.12 0.83 2.08
CA TYR A 141 -12.91 0.01 2.14
C TYR A 141 -13.15 -1.42 1.67
N ALA A 142 -14.23 -2.06 2.12
CA ALA A 142 -14.58 -3.40 1.67
C ALA A 142 -14.76 -3.49 0.15
N ASN A 143 -15.29 -2.44 -0.48
CA ASN A 143 -15.53 -2.37 -1.93
C ASN A 143 -14.36 -1.75 -2.73
N SER A 144 -13.25 -1.38 -2.08
CA SER A 144 -12.12 -0.69 -2.72
C SER A 144 -11.11 -1.61 -3.40
N VAL A 145 -11.40 -2.91 -3.43
CA VAL A 145 -10.48 -3.93 -3.97
C VAL A 145 -10.16 -3.64 -5.43
N VAL A 146 -8.88 -3.65 -5.77
CA VAL A 146 -8.41 -3.55 -7.15
C VAL A 146 -8.53 -4.93 -7.81
N GLU A 147 -9.42 -5.04 -8.79
CA GLU A 147 -9.68 -6.32 -9.45
C GLU A 147 -8.60 -6.71 -10.47
N GLY A 148 -8.17 -7.96 -10.37
CA GLY A 148 -7.21 -8.60 -11.27
C GLY A 148 -5.75 -8.20 -11.02
N MET A 149 -4.86 -8.91 -11.71
CA MET A 149 -3.43 -8.61 -11.75
C MET A 149 -2.97 -8.64 -13.20
N LYS A 150 -1.88 -7.92 -13.50
CA LYS A 150 -1.23 -8.05 -14.80
C LYS A 150 -0.30 -9.26 -14.80
N PRO A 151 -0.23 -10.03 -15.90
CA PRO A 151 0.80 -11.05 -16.04
C PRO A 151 2.18 -10.42 -15.89
N PHE A 152 3.10 -11.16 -15.27
CA PHE A 152 4.50 -10.76 -15.21
C PHE A 152 5.10 -10.70 -16.62
N ASP A 153 5.75 -9.58 -16.96
CA ASP A 153 6.52 -9.41 -18.19
C ASP A 153 7.98 -9.07 -17.84
N PRO A 154 8.95 -9.98 -18.11
CA PRO A 154 10.36 -9.75 -17.80
C PRO A 154 11.02 -8.63 -18.63
N LYS A 155 10.33 -8.08 -19.64
CA LYS A 155 10.83 -6.95 -20.43
C LYS A 155 10.46 -5.59 -19.84
N GLU A 156 9.48 -5.55 -18.94
CA GLU A 156 9.11 -4.33 -18.25
C GLU A 156 10.03 -4.09 -17.05
N LEU A 157 10.11 -2.83 -16.60
CA LEU A 157 10.80 -2.51 -15.35
C LEU A 157 10.05 -3.16 -14.19
N SER A 158 10.78 -3.95 -13.39
CA SER A 158 10.24 -4.55 -12.18
C SER A 158 9.93 -3.46 -11.16
N PHE A 159 8.78 -3.58 -10.50
CA PHE A 159 8.47 -2.73 -9.37
C PHE A 159 9.04 -3.35 -8.11
N VAL A 160 8.79 -4.63 -7.85
CA VAL A 160 9.25 -5.38 -6.68
C VAL A 160 10.66 -5.93 -6.93
N THR A 161 11.53 -5.90 -5.93
CA THR A 161 12.85 -6.54 -6.05
C THR A 161 12.68 -8.04 -6.32
N PRO A 162 13.25 -8.58 -7.41
CA PRO A 162 13.17 -10.01 -7.69
C PRO A 162 13.83 -10.88 -6.60
N TRP A 163 13.29 -12.07 -6.36
CA TRP A 163 13.84 -13.03 -5.38
C TRP A 163 15.35 -13.27 -5.55
N GLN A 164 15.81 -13.48 -6.78
CA GLN A 164 17.23 -13.73 -7.06
C GLN A 164 18.12 -12.54 -6.67
N GLU A 165 17.65 -11.32 -6.89
CA GLU A 165 18.35 -10.11 -6.51
C GLU A 165 18.42 -9.96 -4.98
N PHE A 166 17.31 -10.22 -4.30
CA PHE A 166 17.28 -10.23 -2.84
C PHE A 166 18.29 -11.23 -2.25
N VAL A 167 18.34 -12.46 -2.77
CA VAL A 167 19.30 -13.48 -2.32
C VAL A 167 20.75 -13.01 -2.50
N MET A 168 21.07 -12.38 -3.64
CA MET A 168 22.40 -11.81 -3.88
C MET A 168 22.76 -10.69 -2.90
N LEU A 169 21.82 -9.78 -2.62
CA LEU A 169 22.02 -8.68 -1.68
C LEU A 169 22.17 -9.17 -0.24
N HIS A 170 21.39 -10.18 0.15
CA HIS A 170 21.44 -10.77 1.48
C HIS A 170 22.78 -11.50 1.71
N SER A 171 23.25 -12.27 0.72
CA SER A 171 24.53 -13.01 0.78
C SER A 171 25.77 -12.11 0.87
N LYS A 172 25.68 -10.86 0.37
CA LYS A 172 26.76 -9.86 0.48
C LYS A 172 26.82 -9.18 1.85
N LYS A 173 25.74 -9.22 2.64
CA LYS A 173 25.69 -8.62 3.99
C LYS A 173 26.16 -9.59 5.08
N THR A 174 26.16 -10.89 4.80
CA THR A 174 26.56 -11.96 5.72
C THR A 174 28.00 -12.44 5.54
N ASN A 175 28.72 -11.94 4.52
CA ASN A 175 30.17 -12.08 4.36
C ASN A 175 30.89 -10.79 4.78
#